data_AF-A0A2N1SCE1-F1
#
_entry.id   AF-A0A2N1SCE1-F1
#
_cell.length_a   1.000
_cell.length_b   1.000
_cell.length_c   1.000
_cell.angle_alpha   90.00
_cell.angle_beta   90.00
_cell.angle_gamma   90.00
#
_symmetry.space_group_name_H-M   'P 1'
#
loop_
_entity.id
_entity.type
_entity.pdbx_description
1 polymer ?
#
loop_
_entity_poly.entity_id
_entity_poly.type
_entity_poly.pdbx_seq_one_letter_code
_entity_poly.pdbx_strand_id
1 'polypeptide(L)'
;MGGPYRTGDVERLLGLGEHVLRYWERELPILSPARSPFGRREWSESDISLLLRVRHLVKDRGFGLSATMDALIAERSGSAADVAAAMAELRAGLVSSYFESRALAERIASRSLIKNTMEEINARTER
;
A
#
# COMPACT_ATOMS: atom_id res chain seq x y z
N MET A 1 13.54 4.41 -3.82
CA MET A 1 12.41 5.19 -3.26
C MET A 1 11.18 4.80 -4.03
N GLY A 2 10.28 4.04 -3.39
CA GLY A 2 8.95 3.78 -3.92
C GLY A 2 8.18 5.10 -4.08
N GLY A 3 7.36 5.19 -5.13
CA GLY A 3 6.53 6.37 -5.36
C GLY A 3 5.31 6.39 -4.43
N PRO A 4 4.59 7.52 -4.34
CA PRO A 4 3.29 7.53 -3.69
C PRO A 4 2.35 6.54 -4.38
N TYR A 5 1.72 5.68 -3.58
CA TYR A 5 0.79 4.66 -4.03
C TYR A 5 -0.63 5.22 -4.08
N ARG A 6 -1.41 4.82 -5.08
CA ARG A 6 -2.79 5.30 -5.24
C ARG A 6 -3.75 4.43 -4.43
N THR A 7 -4.95 4.95 -4.14
CA THR A 7 -6.00 4.18 -3.44
C THR A 7 -6.19 2.77 -4.00
N GLY A 8 -6.30 2.61 -5.33
CA GLY A 8 -6.48 1.28 -5.93
C GLY A 8 -5.31 0.31 -5.72
N ASP A 9 -4.09 0.80 -5.51
CA ASP A 9 -2.96 -0.04 -5.12
C ASP A 9 -3.09 -0.53 -3.68
N VAL A 10 -3.52 0.36 -2.79
CA VAL A 10 -3.77 0.07 -1.38
C VAL A 10 -4.95 -0.88 -1.21
N GLU A 11 -6.04 -0.70 -1.96
CA GLU A 11 -7.19 -1.60 -1.96
C GLU A 11 -6.80 -3.02 -2.34
N ARG A 12 -5.99 -3.17 -3.42
CA ARG A 12 -5.49 -4.47 -3.87
C ARG A 12 -4.58 -5.13 -2.84
N LEU A 13 -3.70 -4.37 -2.19
CA LEU A 13 -2.78 -4.91 -1.20
C LEU A 13 -3.50 -5.33 0.10
N LEU A 14 -4.47 -4.54 0.57
CA LEU A 14 -5.15 -4.78 1.84
C LEU A 14 -6.40 -5.67 1.72
N GLY A 15 -6.95 -5.79 0.51
CA GLY A 15 -8.25 -6.41 0.28
C GLY A 15 -9.40 -5.62 0.93
N LEU A 16 -9.27 -4.29 1.00
CA LEU A 16 -10.25 -3.38 1.58
C LEU A 16 -10.75 -2.41 0.52
N GLY A 17 -12.03 -2.06 0.54
CA GLY A 17 -12.57 -1.04 -0.37
C GLY A 17 -12.27 0.38 0.07
N GLU A 18 -12.31 1.33 -0.86
CA GLU A 18 -12.02 2.75 -0.63
C GLU A 18 -12.86 3.34 0.52
N HIS A 19 -14.12 2.92 0.63
CA HIS A 19 -15.02 3.39 1.70
C HIS A 19 -14.49 3.02 3.10
N VAL A 20 -13.81 1.87 3.24
CA VAL A 20 -13.16 1.46 4.50
C VAL A 20 -11.95 2.33 4.77
N LEU A 21 -11.11 2.56 3.76
CA LEU A 21 -9.92 3.41 3.90
C LEU A 21 -10.30 4.84 4.29
N ARG A 22 -11.33 5.40 3.65
CA ARG A 22 -11.89 6.72 3.98
C ARG A 22 -12.47 6.76 5.39
N TYR A 23 -13.16 5.70 5.80
CA TYR A 23 -13.68 5.58 7.16
C TYR A 23 -12.54 5.57 8.17
N TRP A 24 -11.51 4.74 7.95
CA TRP A 24 -10.35 4.67 8.84
C TRP A 24 -9.56 5.98 8.90
N GLU A 25 -9.33 6.65 7.76
CA GLU A 25 -8.71 7.98 7.72
C GLU A 25 -9.46 8.99 8.62
N ARG A 26 -10.79 8.94 8.63
CA ARG A 26 -11.62 9.85 9.43
C ARG A 26 -11.53 9.54 10.93
N GLU A 27 -11.56 8.27 11.31
CA GLU A 27 -11.60 7.85 12.72
C GLU A 27 -10.21 7.72 13.36
N LEU A 28 -9.15 7.55 12.55
CA LEU A 28 -7.76 7.42 12.99
C LEU A 28 -6.94 8.57 12.38
N PRO A 29 -6.84 9.73 13.05
CA PRO A 29 -6.12 10.90 12.53
C PRO A 29 -4.64 10.66 12.21
N ILE A 30 -4.05 9.58 12.74
CA ILE A 30 -2.69 9.13 12.42
C ILE A 30 -2.56 8.61 10.98
N LEU A 31 -3.66 8.21 10.34
CA LEU A 31 -3.73 7.88 8.92
C LEU A 31 -4.00 9.16 8.13
N SER A 32 -2.95 9.88 7.75
CA SER A 32 -3.06 11.15 7.02
C SER A 32 -2.25 11.10 5.72
N PRO A 33 -2.73 10.39 4.68
CA PRO A 33 -2.01 10.32 3.41
C PRO A 33 -1.93 11.70 2.76
N ALA A 34 -0.82 11.93 2.05
CA ALA A 34 -0.66 13.13 1.25
C ALA A 34 -1.78 13.25 0.19
N ARG A 35 -2.01 14.47 -0.28
CA ARG A 35 -2.95 14.75 -1.36
C ARG A 35 -2.20 15.20 -2.60
N SER A 36 -2.51 14.59 -3.74
CA SER A 36 -2.00 15.04 -5.03
C SER A 36 -2.57 16.41 -5.40
N PRO A 37 -2.01 17.11 -6.41
CA PRO A 37 -2.55 18.38 -6.90
C PRO A 37 -4.03 18.30 -7.36
N PHE A 38 -4.50 17.10 -7.70
CA PHE A 38 -5.88 16.84 -8.11
C PHE A 38 -6.77 16.34 -6.96
N GLY A 39 -6.30 16.43 -5.70
CA GLY A 39 -7.04 16.05 -4.50
C GLY A 39 -7.13 14.55 -4.22
N ARG A 40 -6.39 13.72 -4.97
CA ARG A 40 -6.38 12.26 -4.78
C ARG A 40 -5.45 11.88 -3.63
N ARG A 41 -5.75 10.80 -2.91
CA ARG A 41 -4.89 10.28 -1.84
C ARG A 41 -3.64 9.64 -2.44
N GLU A 42 -2.50 10.00 -1.87
CA GLU A 42 -1.18 9.47 -2.16
C GLU A 42 -0.62 8.89 -0.88
N TRP A 43 -0.47 7.57 -0.87
CA TRP A 43 -0.05 6.80 0.30
C TRP A 43 1.44 6.52 0.20
N SER A 44 2.20 6.81 1.24
CA SER A 44 3.59 6.37 1.37
C SER A 44 3.67 4.91 1.81
N GLU A 45 4.86 4.31 1.70
CA GLU A 45 5.16 3.00 2.29
C GLU A 45 4.91 2.98 3.81
N SER A 46 5.15 4.11 4.49
CA SER A 46 4.90 4.28 5.92
C SER A 46 3.39 4.29 6.22
N ASP A 47 2.60 4.98 5.41
CA ASP A 47 1.14 4.99 5.58
C ASP A 47 0.55 3.59 5.37
N ILE A 48 1.05 2.86 4.36
CA ILE A 48 0.61 1.49 4.09
C ILE A 48 1.08 0.53 5.19
N SER A 49 2.30 0.69 5.70
CA SER A 49 2.80 -0.07 6.87
C SER A 49 1.88 0.10 8.08
N LEU A 50 1.43 1.33 8.33
CA LEU A 50 0.47 1.64 9.38
C LEU A 50 -0.92 1.04 9.08
N LEU A 51 -1.42 1.15 7.85
CA LEU A 51 -2.68 0.54 7.44
C LEU A 51 -2.68 -0.99 7.61
N LEU A 52 -1.56 -1.66 7.31
CA LEU A 52 -1.39 -3.10 7.55
C LEU A 52 -1.50 -3.42 9.05
N ARG A 53 -0.90 -2.59 9.92
CA ARG A 53 -1.00 -2.74 11.37
C ARG A 53 -2.44 -2.53 11.86
N VAL A 54 -3.09 -1.47 11.40
CA VAL A 54 -4.51 -1.19 11.70
C VAL A 54 -5.39 -2.35 11.25
N ARG A 55 -5.20 -2.85 10.03
CA ARG A 55 -5.94 -4.00 9.51
C ARG A 55 -5.77 -5.22 10.39
N HIS A 56 -4.55 -5.52 10.82
CA HIS A 56 -4.31 -6.65 11.72
C HIS A 56 -5.06 -6.48 13.06
N LEU A 57 -4.99 -5.29 13.66
CA LEU A 57 -5.69 -5.03 14.92
C LEU A 57 -7.21 -5.12 14.77
N VAL A 58 -7.77 -4.57 13.69
CA VAL A 58 -9.22 -4.55 13.48
C VAL A 58 -9.75 -5.92 13.03
N LYS A 59 -9.13 -6.55 12.04
CA LYS A 59 -9.64 -7.78 11.40
C LYS A 59 -9.18 -9.04 12.10
N ASP A 60 -7.91 -9.11 12.48
CA ASP A 60 -7.33 -10.34 13.03
C ASP A 60 -7.44 -10.39 14.56
N ARG A 61 -7.36 -9.22 15.22
CA ARG A 61 -7.48 -9.10 16.70
C ARG A 61 -8.88 -8.69 17.17
N GLY A 62 -9.76 -8.28 16.25
CA GLY A 62 -11.14 -7.90 16.56
C GLY A 62 -11.28 -6.58 17.31
N PHE A 63 -10.29 -5.69 17.24
CA PHE A 63 -10.35 -4.41 17.94
C PHE A 63 -11.29 -3.44 17.21
N GLY A 64 -12.04 -2.66 18.00
CA GLY A 64 -12.67 -1.44 17.49
C GLY A 64 -11.64 -0.37 17.14
N LEU A 65 -12.02 0.66 16.40
CA LEU A 65 -11.08 1.72 15.97
C LEU A 65 -10.52 2.53 17.14
N SER A 66 -11.32 2.81 18.18
CA SER A 66 -10.82 3.45 19.41
C SER A 66 -9.75 2.62 20.09
N ALA A 67 -10.02 1.33 20.34
CA ALA A 67 -9.05 0.42 20.96
C ALA A 67 -7.81 0.19 20.07
N THR A 68 -7.98 0.28 18.74
CA THR A 68 -6.87 0.23 17.79
C THR A 68 -5.95 1.45 17.97
N MET A 69 -6.52 2.65 18.11
CA MET A 69 -5.75 3.87 18.37
C MET A 69 -4.98 3.77 19.69
N ASP A 70 -5.65 3.32 20.77
CA ASP A 70 -5.01 3.15 22.08
C ASP A 70 -3.85 2.14 22.01
N ALA A 71 -4.04 1.02 21.31
CA ALA A 71 -3.00 0.02 21.09
C ALA A 71 -1.80 0.60 20.31
N LEU A 72 -2.05 1.39 19.26
CA LEU A 72 -0.99 2.04 18.48
C LEU A 72 -0.19 3.06 19.32
N ILE A 73 -0.86 3.80 20.21
CA ILE A 73 -0.21 4.74 21.15
C ILE A 73 0.62 3.98 22.17
N ALA A 74 0.09 2.89 22.72
CA ALA A 74 0.81 2.05 23.68
C ALA A 74 2.06 1.40 23.04
N GLU A 75 1.96 0.94 21.79
CA GLU A 75 3.11 0.42 21.03
C GLU A 75 4.23 1.44 20.86
N ARG A 76 3.92 2.74 20.77
CA ARG A 76 4.91 3.81 20.62
C ARG A 76 5.49 4.33 21.93
N SER A 77 4.84 4.10 23.06
CA SER A 77 5.23 4.65 24.36
C SER A 77 5.68 3.59 25.38
N GLY A 78 5.48 2.31 25.09
CA GLY A 78 5.85 1.20 25.97
C GLY A 78 7.31 0.78 25.85
N SER A 79 7.72 -0.17 26.71
CA SER A 79 9.07 -0.76 26.70
C SER A 79 9.43 -1.50 25.40
N ALA A 80 8.43 -1.84 24.58
CA ALA A 80 8.60 -2.47 23.27
C ALA A 80 8.65 -1.46 22.10
N ALA A 81 8.73 -0.15 22.37
CA ALA A 81 8.68 0.89 21.34
C ALA A 81 9.76 0.74 20.26
N ASP A 82 11.00 0.42 20.65
CA ASP A 82 12.11 0.23 19.70
C ASP A 82 11.84 -0.95 18.76
N VAL A 83 11.31 -2.06 19.29
CA VAL A 83 10.94 -3.23 18.49
C VAL A 83 9.77 -2.91 17.57
N ALA A 84 8.77 -2.18 18.06
CA ALA A 84 7.63 -1.75 17.25
C ALA A 84 8.07 -0.84 16.09
N ALA A 85 9.00 0.09 16.34
CA ALA A 85 9.60 0.96 15.33
C ALA A 85 10.39 0.17 14.28
N ALA A 86 11.26 -0.74 14.71
CA ALA A 86 12.00 -1.62 13.80
C ALA A 86 11.06 -2.48 12.93
N MET A 87 10.00 -3.02 13.51
CA MET A 87 8.99 -3.78 12.76
C MET A 87 8.21 -2.90 11.78
N ALA A 88 7.94 -1.63 12.12
CA ALA A 88 7.29 -0.68 11.23
C ALA A 88 8.17 -0.34 10.02
N GLU A 89 9.46 -0.15 10.25
CA GLU A 89 10.47 0.09 9.20
C GLU A 89 10.61 -1.12 8.28
N LEU A 90 10.74 -2.34 8.84
CA LEU A 90 10.78 -3.57 8.06
C LEU A 90 9.52 -3.74 7.19
N ARG A 91 8.32 -3.46 7.73
CA ARG A 91 7.08 -3.48 6.94
C ARG A 91 7.10 -2.45 5.82
N ALA A 92 7.56 -1.23 6.07
CA ALA A 92 7.66 -0.20 5.03
C ALA A 92 8.63 -0.63 3.91
N GLY A 93 9.78 -1.23 4.27
CA GLY A 93 10.70 -1.83 3.31
C GLY A 93 10.05 -2.92 2.46
N LEU A 94 9.32 -3.86 3.10
CA LEU A 94 8.59 -4.92 2.40
C LEU A 94 7.50 -4.36 1.45
N VAL A 95 6.82 -3.30 1.85
CA VAL A 95 5.84 -2.60 0.99
C VAL A 95 6.54 -2.04 -0.25
N SER A 96 7.68 -1.36 -0.09
CA SER A 96 8.46 -0.88 -1.23
C SER A 96 8.85 -2.01 -2.16
N SER A 97 9.44 -3.09 -1.62
CA SER A 97 9.87 -4.25 -2.41
C SER A 97 8.70 -4.94 -3.13
N TYR A 98 7.53 -5.04 -2.50
CA TYR A 98 6.33 -5.58 -3.12
C TYR A 98 5.93 -4.76 -4.36
N PHE A 99 5.84 -3.44 -4.21
CA PHE A 99 5.43 -2.57 -5.31
C PHE A 99 6.48 -2.48 -6.41
N GLU A 100 7.76 -2.46 -6.07
CA GLU A 100 8.85 -2.51 -7.04
C GLU A 100 8.80 -3.79 -7.88
N SER A 101 8.61 -4.94 -7.21
CA SER A 101 8.49 -6.24 -7.87
C SER A 101 7.28 -6.27 -8.81
N ARG A 102 6.14 -5.73 -8.37
CA ARG A 102 4.92 -5.65 -9.18
C ARG A 102 5.10 -4.72 -10.38
N ALA A 103 5.68 -3.55 -10.20
CA ALA A 103 5.95 -2.61 -11.30
C ALA A 103 6.91 -3.22 -12.33
N LEU A 104 7.90 -4.01 -11.89
CA LEU A 104 8.78 -4.75 -12.79
C LEU A 104 8.01 -5.81 -13.59
N ALA A 105 7.14 -6.58 -12.95
CA ALA A 105 6.31 -7.58 -13.63
C ALA A 105 5.39 -6.94 -14.69
N GLU A 106 4.74 -5.81 -14.36
CA GLU A 106 3.89 -5.06 -15.29
C GLU A 106 4.68 -4.55 -16.51
N ARG A 107 5.91 -4.09 -16.31
CA ARG A 107 6.81 -3.66 -17.39
C ARG A 107 7.23 -4.82 -18.30
N ILE A 108 7.56 -5.97 -17.72
CA ILE A 108 7.94 -7.17 -18.49
C ILE A 108 6.75 -7.64 -19.35
N ALA A 109 5.56 -7.73 -18.77
CA ALA A 109 4.35 -8.11 -19.47
C ALA A 109 4.04 -7.14 -20.64
N SER A 110 4.11 -5.83 -20.39
CA SER A 110 3.88 -4.80 -21.41
C SER A 110 4.86 -4.89 -22.57
N ARG A 111 6.15 -5.15 -22.29
CA ARG A 111 7.18 -5.33 -23.32
C ARG A 111 6.94 -6.59 -24.16
N SER A 112 6.48 -7.67 -23.54
CA SER A 112 6.12 -8.91 -24.25
C SER A 112 4.95 -8.70 -25.20
N LEU A 113 3.91 -7.99 -24.77
CA LEU A 113 2.74 -7.70 -25.59
C LEU A 113 3.11 -6.88 -26.83
N ILE A 114 3.97 -5.86 -26.67
CA ILE A 114 4.45 -5.04 -27.80
C ILE A 114 5.26 -5.87 -28.79
N LYS A 115 6.13 -6.78 -28.32
CA LYS A 115 6.89 -7.65 -29.22
C LYS A 115 5.98 -8.54 -30.07
N ASN A 116 5.01 -9.19 -29.43
CA ASN A 116 4.08 -10.07 -30.13
C ASN A 116 3.24 -9.30 -31.16
N THR A 117 2.75 -8.10 -30.82
CA THR A 117 1.98 -7.29 -31.78
C THR A 117 2.83 -6.80 -32.94
N MET A 118 4.11 -6.49 -32.74
CA MET A 118 5.01 -6.10 -33.85
C MET A 118 5.34 -7.28 -34.76
N GLU A 119 5.54 -8.49 -34.20
CA GLU A 119 5.72 -9.71 -35.00
C GLU A 119 4.49 -10.00 -35.86
N GLU A 120 3.28 -9.87 -35.31
CA GLU A 120 2.03 -10.05 -36.07
C GLU A 120 1.86 -9.02 -37.20
N ILE A 121 2.24 -7.76 -36.98
CA ILE A 121 2.16 -6.71 -38.01
C ILE A 121 3.15 -7.02 -39.14
N ASN A 122 4.41 -7.33 -38.83
CA ASN A 122 5.41 -7.65 -39.83
C ASN A 122 5.02 -8.88 -40.66
N ALA A 123 4.51 -9.94 -40.02
CA ALA A 123 4.05 -11.16 -40.70
C ALA A 123 2.86 -10.93 -41.65
N ARG A 124 2.05 -9.87 -41.43
CA ARG A 124 0.97 -9.46 -42.35
C ARG A 124 1.46 -8.56 -43.48
N THR A 125 2.59 -7.88 -43.30
CA THR A 125 3.15 -6.93 -44.28
C THR A 125 4.09 -7.62 -45.28
N GLU A 126 4.61 -8.81 -44.94
CA GLU A 126 5.48 -9.64 -45.78
C GLU A 126 4.72 -10.66 -46.66
N ARG A 127 3.38 -10.60 -46.72
CA ARG A 127 2.53 -11.40 -47.61
C ARG A 127 1.89 -10.53 -48.69
#